data_AF-A0A7C9VGT1-F1
#
_entry.id   AF-A0A7C9VGT1-F1
#
_cell.length_a   1.000
_cell.length_b   1.000
_cell.length_c   1.000
_cell.angle_alpha   90.00
_cell.angle_beta   90.00
_cell.angle_gamma   90.00
#
_symmetry.space_group_name_H-M   'P 1'
#
loop_
_entity.id
_entity.type
_entity.pdbx_description
1 polymer ?
#
loop_
_entity_poly.entity_id
_entity_poly.type
_entity_poly.pdbx_seq_one_letter_code
_entity_poly.pdbx_strand_id
1 'polypeptide(L)'
;MLQIPLRKLDRLKPEPAELDRYEMASREDIRALQRERLAWSLRHAYENVPHYRAKFDAAGVRPDSFKTLEDLAKFPFTIKTDLRDNYPFGMFAVPESQVARIHASSGTTGKPTVVGYTKRDIETWSDVVARSIRAAGGRPGMKVHIAYGYGLFTGGLGAHYGAERLGCTVIPISGGMTERQVQLITDFKP
;
A
#
# COMPACT_ATOMS: atom_id res chain seq x y z
N MET A 1 2.36 -34.11 -10.49
CA MET A 1 2.49 -33.48 -9.16
C MET A 1 3.94 -33.00 -9.03
N LEU A 2 4.21 -31.71 -9.29
CA LEU A 2 5.57 -31.16 -9.18
C LEU A 2 5.90 -31.01 -7.69
N GLN A 3 6.63 -31.98 -7.12
CA GLN A 3 7.27 -31.81 -5.83
C GLN A 3 8.35 -30.73 -5.98
N ILE A 4 8.06 -29.50 -5.58
CA ILE A 4 9.11 -28.52 -5.32
C ILE A 4 9.86 -29.05 -4.10
N PRO A 5 11.15 -29.44 -4.21
CA PRO A 5 11.86 -29.99 -3.06
C PRO A 5 11.96 -28.90 -1.99
N LEU A 6 11.44 -29.17 -0.80
CA LEU A 6 11.44 -28.26 0.36
C LEU A 6 12.83 -27.66 0.65
N ARG A 7 13.91 -28.36 0.27
CA ARG A 7 15.32 -27.90 0.33
C ARG A 7 15.65 -26.63 -0.47
N LYS A 8 14.76 -26.13 -1.34
CA LYS A 8 14.98 -24.87 -2.07
C LYS A 8 14.49 -23.63 -1.31
N LEU A 9 13.63 -23.77 -0.29
CA LEU A 9 13.05 -22.62 0.42
C LEU A 9 14.05 -21.91 1.34
N ASP A 10 15.03 -22.62 1.90
CA ASP A 10 16.08 -22.02 2.75
C ASP A 10 16.89 -20.96 1.99
N ARG A 11 17.06 -21.14 0.68
CA ARG A 11 17.74 -20.17 -0.21
C ARG A 11 16.89 -18.93 -0.53
N LEU A 12 15.60 -18.96 -0.19
CA LEU A 12 14.66 -17.85 -0.37
C LEU A 12 14.38 -17.11 0.94
N LYS A 13 15.07 -17.46 2.03
CA LYS A 13 15.08 -16.65 3.25
C LYS A 13 15.96 -15.42 3.02
N PRO A 14 15.47 -14.19 3.32
CA PRO A 14 16.30 -13.00 3.14
C PRO A 14 17.40 -12.97 4.19
N GLU A 15 18.59 -12.56 3.78
CA GLU A 15 19.68 -12.28 4.70
C GLU A 15 19.32 -11.05 5.55
N PRO A 16 19.76 -10.96 6.81
CA PRO A 16 19.47 -9.80 7.66
C PRO A 16 19.83 -8.45 7.04
N ALA A 17 20.87 -8.40 6.21
CA ALA A 17 21.31 -7.20 5.51
C ALA A 17 20.36 -6.76 4.37
N GLU A 18 19.49 -7.65 3.88
CA GLU A 18 18.47 -7.37 2.86
C GLU A 18 17.16 -6.85 3.45
N LEU A 19 17.02 -6.89 4.78
CA LEU A 19 15.82 -6.47 5.50
C LEU A 19 15.92 -4.99 5.89
N ASP A 20 14.79 -4.30 5.82
CA ASP A 20 14.69 -2.92 6.28
C ASP A 20 14.81 -2.89 7.80
N ARG A 21 15.40 -1.81 8.33
CA ARG A 21 15.67 -1.61 9.77
C ARG A 21 14.55 -2.07 10.71
N TYR A 22 13.29 -1.78 10.35
CA TYR A 22 12.14 -2.04 11.22
C TYR A 22 11.54 -3.45 11.08
N GLU A 23 12.03 -4.28 10.16
CA GLU A 23 11.59 -5.69 10.03
C GLU A 23 12.20 -6.59 11.12
N MET A 24 13.31 -6.17 11.72
CA MET A 24 13.97 -6.86 12.84
C MET A 24 14.03 -6.01 14.12
N ALA A 25 13.33 -4.88 14.15
CA ALA A 25 13.33 -3.99 15.30
C ALA A 25 12.61 -4.60 16.50
N SER A 26 12.99 -4.15 17.70
CA SER A 26 12.30 -4.56 18.92
C SER A 26 10.84 -4.09 18.90
N ARG A 27 9.98 -4.76 19.70
CA ARG A 27 8.60 -4.31 19.87
C ARG A 27 8.50 -2.89 20.42
N GLU A 28 9.46 -2.52 21.27
CA GLU A 28 9.55 -1.17 21.83
C GLU A 28 9.85 -0.13 20.76
N ASP A 29 10.85 -0.38 19.91
CA ASP A 29 11.20 0.52 18.79
C ASP A 29 10.05 0.68 17.80
N ILE A 30 9.36 -0.43 17.49
CA ILE A 30 8.18 -0.40 16.61
C ILE A 30 7.07 0.44 17.23
N ARG A 31 6.77 0.26 18.52
CA ARG A 31 5.74 1.04 19.23
C ARG A 31 6.11 2.52 19.31
N ALA A 32 7.38 2.84 19.53
CA ALA A 32 7.88 4.21 19.54
C ALA A 32 7.68 4.89 18.17
N LEU A 33 8.07 4.22 17.08
CA LEU A 33 7.88 4.71 15.72
C LEU A 33 6.39 4.87 15.37
N GLN A 34 5.56 3.90 15.72
CA GLN A 34 4.11 3.95 15.49
C GLN A 34 3.48 5.14 16.19
N ARG A 35 3.85 5.40 17.45
CA ARG A 35 3.33 6.53 18.23
C ARG A 35 3.71 7.86 17.58
N GLU A 36 4.97 8.01 17.16
CA GLU A 36 5.45 9.21 16.47
C GLU A 36 4.67 9.46 15.16
N ARG A 37 4.57 8.44 14.30
CA ARG A 37 3.90 8.56 13.00
C ARG A 37 2.39 8.73 13.12
N LEU A 38 1.74 8.10 14.10
CA LEU A 38 0.31 8.29 14.34
C LEU A 38 0.01 9.70 14.85
N ALA A 39 0.81 10.25 15.76
CA ALA A 39 0.67 11.63 16.20
C ALA A 39 0.78 12.61 15.02
N TRP A 40 1.75 12.40 14.13
CA TRP A 40 1.86 13.18 12.89
C TRP A 40 0.65 12.99 11.98
N SER A 41 0.21 11.76 11.74
CA SER A 41 -0.90 11.45 10.81
C SER A 41 -2.23 12.01 11.29
N LEU A 42 -2.54 11.93 12.59
CA LEU A 42 -3.74 12.49 13.18
C LEU A 42 -3.78 14.02 13.03
N ARG A 43 -2.64 14.67 13.27
CA ARG A 43 -2.51 16.12 13.12
C ARG A 43 -2.64 16.55 11.68
N HIS A 44 -1.94 15.89 10.76
CA HIS A 44 -2.01 16.18 9.34
C HIS A 44 -3.45 16.04 8.80
N ALA A 45 -4.16 14.97 9.17
CA ALA A 45 -5.56 14.77 8.80
C ALA A 45 -6.47 15.88 9.35
N TYR A 46 -6.35 16.19 10.66
CA TYR A 46 -7.17 17.21 11.32
C TYR A 46 -6.95 18.62 10.75
N GLU A 47 -5.70 18.96 10.45
CA GLU A 47 -5.34 20.30 10.00
C GLU A 47 -5.73 20.55 8.54
N ASN A 48 -5.61 19.53 7.69
CA ASN A 48 -5.63 19.70 6.23
C ASN A 48 -6.88 19.12 5.54
N VAL A 49 -7.73 18.35 6.25
CA VAL A 49 -8.95 17.76 5.67
C VAL A 49 -10.19 18.24 6.43
N PRO A 50 -11.08 19.04 5.80
CA PRO A 50 -12.28 19.57 6.45
C PRO A 50 -13.16 18.49 7.09
N HIS A 51 -13.31 17.34 6.43
CA HIS A 51 -14.07 16.20 6.97
C HIS A 51 -13.50 15.70 8.31
N TYR A 52 -12.18 15.47 8.39
CA TYR A 52 -11.55 15.00 9.62
C TYR A 52 -11.60 16.03 10.74
N ARG A 53 -11.43 17.32 10.43
CA ARG A 53 -11.63 18.40 11.40
C ARG A 53 -13.01 18.33 12.04
N ALA A 54 -14.06 18.34 11.20
CA ALA A 54 -15.44 18.30 11.67
C ALA A 54 -15.74 17.04 12.47
N LYS A 55 -15.23 15.88 12.02
CA LYS A 55 -15.48 14.59 12.67
C LYS A 55 -14.78 14.47 14.02
N PHE A 56 -13.55 14.97 14.14
CA PHE A 56 -12.81 14.98 15.40
C PHE A 56 -13.44 15.97 16.39
N ASP A 57 -13.85 17.15 15.91
CA ASP A 57 -14.53 18.16 16.73
C ASP A 57 -15.86 17.63 17.27
N ALA A 58 -16.67 16.96 16.44
CA ALA A 58 -17.93 16.34 16.85
C ALA A 58 -17.73 15.21 17.88
N ALA A 59 -16.60 14.50 17.83
CA ALA A 59 -16.24 13.47 18.80
C ALA A 59 -15.54 14.03 20.05
N GLY A 60 -15.32 15.35 20.12
CA GLY A 60 -14.66 15.99 21.26
C GLY A 60 -13.18 15.63 21.41
N VAL A 61 -12.51 15.19 20.33
CA VAL A 61 -11.09 14.80 20.34
C VAL A 61 -10.23 15.76 19.52
N ARG A 62 -8.97 15.89 19.91
CA ARG A 62 -7.97 16.71 19.22
C ARG A 62 -6.71 15.87 19.00
N PRO A 63 -5.89 16.13 17.97
CA PRO A 63 -4.62 15.40 17.79
C PRO A 63 -3.74 15.41 19.05
N ASP A 64 -3.77 16.50 19.83
CA ASP A 64 -3.00 16.64 21.07
C ASP A 64 -3.43 15.69 22.19
N SER A 65 -4.65 15.13 22.13
CA SER A 65 -5.12 14.14 23.12
C SER A 65 -4.56 12.73 22.88
N PHE A 66 -3.85 12.49 21.78
CA PHE A 66 -3.16 11.22 21.52
C PHE A 66 -1.78 11.20 22.20
N LYS A 67 -1.63 10.41 23.27
CA LYS A 67 -0.39 10.27 24.05
C LYS A 67 0.18 8.85 23.98
N THR A 68 -0.67 7.84 23.97
CA THR A 68 -0.29 6.43 23.80
C THR A 68 -1.02 5.81 22.61
N LEU A 69 -0.57 4.63 22.16
CA LEU A 69 -1.20 3.95 21.03
C LEU A 69 -2.68 3.59 21.30
N GLU A 70 -3.00 3.33 22.56
CA GLU A 70 -4.34 2.97 23.03
C GLU A 70 -5.32 4.15 22.91
N ASP A 71 -4.83 5.40 22.92
CA ASP A 71 -5.66 6.59 22.71
C ASP A 71 -6.30 6.65 21.33
N LEU A 72 -5.81 5.86 20.35
CA LEU A 72 -6.41 5.78 19.01
C LEU A 72 -7.90 5.37 19.08
N ALA A 73 -8.28 4.57 20.08
CA ALA A 73 -9.67 4.14 20.28
C ALA A 73 -10.64 5.29 20.59
N LYS A 74 -10.14 6.47 20.97
CA LYS A 74 -10.94 7.68 21.20
C LYS A 74 -11.34 8.38 19.90
N PHE A 75 -10.61 8.13 18.81
CA PHE A 75 -10.84 8.79 17.53
C PHE A 75 -11.96 8.10 16.74
N PRO A 76 -12.79 8.87 16.01
CA PRO A 76 -13.92 8.32 15.27
C PRO A 76 -13.47 7.51 14.05
N PHE A 77 -14.22 6.45 13.74
CA PHE A 77 -13.97 5.63 12.55
C PHE A 77 -14.23 6.39 11.25
N THR A 78 -13.44 6.12 10.21
CA THR A 78 -13.77 6.49 8.82
C THR A 78 -14.46 5.31 8.14
N ILE A 79 -15.58 5.54 7.46
CA ILE A 79 -16.37 4.53 6.77
C ILE A 79 -16.54 4.88 5.28
N LYS A 80 -17.00 3.92 4.49
CA LYS A 80 -17.09 4.06 3.02
C LYS A 80 -18.00 5.21 2.57
N THR A 81 -18.99 5.62 3.37
CA THR A 81 -19.85 6.78 3.05
C THR A 81 -19.09 8.09 3.14
N ASP A 82 -18.17 8.25 4.10
CA ASP A 82 -17.35 9.47 4.22
C ASP A 82 -16.61 9.75 2.90
N LEU A 83 -16.03 8.72 2.27
CA LEU A 83 -15.33 8.87 1.00
C LEU A 83 -16.27 9.15 -0.19
N ARG A 84 -17.52 8.66 -0.13
CA ARG A 84 -18.53 8.92 -1.17
C ARG A 84 -19.06 10.34 -1.09
N ASP A 85 -19.30 10.83 0.12
CA ASP A 85 -19.85 12.16 0.38
C ASP A 85 -18.83 13.26 0.08
N ASN A 86 -17.53 12.92 0.12
CA ASN A 86 -16.41 13.81 -0.23
C ASN A 86 -15.83 13.54 -1.62
N TYR A 87 -16.56 12.87 -2.51
CA TYR A 87 -16.13 12.63 -3.89
C TYR A 87 -16.01 13.95 -4.70
N PRO A 88 -15.03 14.08 -5.62
CA PRO A 88 -13.98 13.12 -5.92
C PRO A 88 -12.74 13.26 -5.03
N PHE A 89 -12.42 14.47 -4.58
CA PHE A 89 -11.11 14.80 -3.98
C PHE A 89 -11.20 15.47 -2.60
N GLY A 90 -12.39 15.57 -2.00
CA GLY A 90 -12.59 16.23 -0.70
C GLY A 90 -11.87 15.57 0.49
N MET A 91 -11.30 14.38 0.28
CA MET A 91 -10.46 13.68 1.26
C MET A 91 -8.95 13.93 1.09
N PHE A 92 -8.53 14.73 0.11
CA PHE A 92 -7.10 15.03 -0.08
C PHE A 92 -6.61 15.99 0.99
N ALA A 93 -5.45 15.67 1.58
CA ALA A 93 -4.80 16.48 2.62
C ALA A 93 -3.69 17.38 2.06
N VAL A 94 -3.57 17.46 0.73
CA VAL A 94 -2.62 18.30 -0.01
C VAL A 94 -3.32 18.90 -1.24
N PRO A 95 -2.84 20.04 -1.78
CA PRO A 95 -3.34 20.56 -3.04
C PRO A 95 -3.20 19.53 -4.18
N GLU A 96 -4.15 19.52 -5.12
CA GLU A 96 -4.14 18.58 -6.26
C GLU A 96 -2.85 18.65 -7.09
N SER A 97 -2.18 19.81 -7.14
CA SER A 97 -0.89 19.98 -7.82
C SER A 97 0.26 19.14 -7.22
N GLN A 98 0.10 18.62 -6.00
CA GLN A 98 1.05 17.73 -5.34
C GLN A 98 0.67 16.24 -5.50
N VAL A 99 -0.50 15.96 -6.06
CA VAL A 99 -1.01 14.60 -6.30
C VAL A 99 -0.43 14.09 -7.61
N ALA A 100 0.34 13.01 -7.53
CA ALA A 100 1.00 12.39 -8.67
C ALA A 100 0.19 11.24 -9.29
N ARG A 101 -0.78 10.68 -8.56
CA ARG A 101 -1.58 9.54 -9.01
C ARG A 101 -2.97 9.55 -8.41
N ILE A 102 -3.95 9.16 -9.24
CA ILE A 102 -5.31 8.83 -8.81
C ILE A 102 -5.58 7.36 -9.10
N HIS A 103 -6.17 6.66 -8.13
CA HIS A 103 -6.76 5.34 -8.31
C HIS A 103 -8.23 5.36 -7.90
N ALA A 104 -8.99 4.38 -8.39
CA ALA A 104 -10.39 4.24 -8.05
C ALA A 104 -10.78 2.76 -7.91
N SER A 105 -11.66 2.48 -6.95
CA SER A 105 -12.29 1.17 -6.85
C SER A 105 -13.35 0.99 -7.94
N SER A 106 -13.62 -0.27 -8.33
CA SER A 106 -14.63 -0.63 -9.33
C SER A 106 -16.09 -0.37 -8.91
N GLY A 107 -16.32 0.23 -7.72
CA GLY A 107 -17.60 0.78 -7.29
C GLY A 107 -18.83 -0.10 -7.55
N THR A 108 -19.08 -1.12 -6.73
CA THR A 108 -20.30 -1.97 -6.85
C THR A 108 -21.61 -1.22 -6.62
N THR A 109 -21.58 0.02 -6.10
CA THR A 109 -22.74 0.81 -5.66
C THR A 109 -22.85 2.16 -6.38
N GLY A 110 -22.35 2.29 -7.61
CA GLY A 110 -22.48 3.52 -8.42
C GLY A 110 -21.22 4.38 -8.44
N LYS A 111 -21.08 5.33 -7.50
CA LYS A 111 -19.90 6.23 -7.47
C LYS A 111 -18.66 5.48 -6.96
N PRO A 112 -17.55 5.45 -7.71
CA PRO A 112 -16.33 4.81 -7.26
C PRO A 112 -15.71 5.60 -6.11
N THR A 113 -15.12 4.89 -5.16
CA THR A 113 -14.24 5.52 -4.17
C THR A 113 -12.91 5.86 -4.84
N VAL A 114 -12.52 7.14 -4.75
CA VAL A 114 -11.30 7.72 -5.33
C VAL A 114 -10.25 7.89 -4.24
N VAL A 115 -9.00 7.61 -4.57
CA VAL A 115 -7.84 7.84 -3.71
C VAL A 115 -6.72 8.51 -4.51
N GLY A 116 -5.95 9.37 -3.84
CA GLY A 116 -4.83 10.12 -4.41
C GLY A 116 -3.53 9.81 -3.70
N TYR A 117 -2.42 9.94 -4.42
CA TYR A 117 -1.08 9.69 -3.90
C TYR A 117 -0.13 10.81 -4.33
N THR A 118 0.63 11.36 -3.39
CA THR A 118 1.81 12.18 -3.71
C THR A 118 2.93 11.31 -4.29
N LYS A 119 3.99 11.93 -4.82
CA LYS A 119 5.18 11.18 -5.27
C LYS A 119 5.76 10.31 -4.14
N ARG A 120 5.84 10.86 -2.92
CA ARG A 120 6.35 10.15 -1.74
C ARG A 120 5.46 8.97 -1.33
N ASP A 121 4.15 9.09 -1.51
CA ASP A 121 3.23 7.98 -1.23
C ASP A 121 3.43 6.83 -2.24
N ILE A 122 3.70 7.15 -3.51
CA ILE A 122 4.06 6.14 -4.52
C ILE A 122 5.38 5.45 -4.17
N GLU A 123 6.40 6.20 -3.74
CA GLU A 123 7.67 5.62 -3.26
C GLU A 123 7.45 4.69 -2.07
N THR A 124 6.69 5.14 -1.07
CA THR A 124 6.35 4.35 0.12
C THR A 124 5.59 3.08 -0.26
N TRP A 125 4.62 3.18 -1.17
CA TRP A 125 3.86 2.04 -1.67
C TRP A 125 4.76 1.03 -2.40
N SER A 126 5.66 1.53 -3.24
CA SER A 126 6.66 0.71 -3.94
C SER A 126 7.54 -0.06 -2.96
N ASP A 127 8.04 0.61 -1.91
CA ASP A 127 8.88 0.00 -0.89
C ASP A 127 8.14 -1.11 -0.11
N VAL A 128 6.90 -0.89 0.33
CA VAL A 128 6.16 -1.92 1.09
C VAL A 128 5.71 -3.10 0.22
N VAL A 129 5.43 -2.89 -1.07
CA VAL A 129 5.13 -4.00 -1.99
C VAL A 129 6.42 -4.76 -2.32
N ALA A 130 7.55 -4.09 -2.53
CA ALA A 130 8.86 -4.73 -2.70
C ALA A 130 9.21 -5.60 -1.47
N ARG A 131 9.02 -5.07 -0.25
CA ARG A 131 9.13 -5.83 1.00
C ARG A 131 8.22 -7.05 1.03
N SER A 132 6.97 -6.91 0.59
CA SER A 132 6.01 -8.02 0.56
C SER A 132 6.45 -9.12 -0.42
N ILE A 133 6.95 -8.75 -1.59
CA ILE A 133 7.46 -9.71 -2.58
C ILE A 133 8.73 -10.39 -2.04
N ARG A 134 9.63 -9.66 -1.39
CA ARG A 134 10.83 -10.22 -0.73
C ARG A 134 10.45 -11.22 0.36
N ALA A 135 9.47 -10.88 1.20
CA ALA A 135 8.95 -11.75 2.25
C ALA A 135 8.32 -13.04 1.69
N ALA A 136 7.75 -12.98 0.48
CA ALA A 136 7.25 -14.15 -0.26
C ALA A 136 8.36 -14.96 -0.96
N GLY A 137 9.63 -14.58 -0.82
CA GLY A 137 10.78 -15.26 -1.42
C GLY A 137 11.25 -14.67 -2.76
N GLY A 138 10.61 -13.62 -3.27
CA GLY A 138 11.07 -12.93 -4.48
C GLY A 138 12.42 -12.24 -4.27
N ARG A 139 13.24 -12.17 -5.31
CA ARG A 139 14.59 -11.60 -5.26
C ARG A 139 14.91 -10.77 -6.50
N PRO A 140 15.86 -9.82 -6.39
CA PRO A 140 16.41 -9.13 -7.55
C PRO A 140 16.83 -10.13 -8.64
N GLY A 141 16.55 -9.81 -9.91
CA GLY A 141 16.85 -10.67 -11.05
C GLY A 141 15.81 -11.77 -11.33
N MET A 142 14.86 -12.03 -10.43
CA MET A 142 13.71 -12.91 -10.74
C MET A 142 12.73 -12.21 -11.68
N LYS A 143 11.92 -12.98 -12.41
CA LYS A 143 10.83 -12.46 -13.23
C LYS A 143 9.53 -12.48 -12.44
N VAL A 144 8.70 -11.45 -12.61
CA VAL A 144 7.40 -11.38 -11.93
C VAL A 144 6.30 -11.18 -12.96
N HIS A 145 5.44 -12.20 -13.09
CA HIS A 145 4.30 -12.19 -14.00
C HIS A 145 3.07 -11.56 -13.35
N ILE A 146 2.80 -10.30 -13.69
CA ILE A 146 1.75 -9.51 -13.03
C ILE A 146 0.43 -9.67 -13.78
N ALA A 147 -0.39 -10.59 -13.28
CA ALA A 147 -1.74 -10.86 -13.76
C ALA A 147 -2.83 -10.02 -13.06
N TYR A 148 -2.45 -9.06 -12.20
CA TYR A 148 -3.40 -8.07 -11.68
C TYR A 148 -3.77 -7.06 -12.75
N GLY A 149 -5.04 -6.65 -12.80
CA GLY A 149 -5.52 -5.65 -13.75
C GLY A 149 -4.78 -4.30 -13.61
N TYR A 150 -4.29 -3.78 -14.72
CA TYR A 150 -3.72 -2.43 -14.81
C TYR A 150 -4.81 -1.41 -15.14
N GLY A 151 -4.72 -0.22 -14.54
CA GLY A 151 -5.66 0.89 -14.74
C GLY A 151 -5.96 1.59 -13.43
N LEU A 152 -7.21 2.03 -13.25
CA LEU A 152 -7.67 2.66 -12.02
C LEU A 152 -7.61 1.74 -10.80
N PHE A 153 -7.67 0.42 -11.01
CA PHE A 153 -7.46 -0.55 -9.95
C PHE A 153 -6.01 -0.51 -9.44
N THR A 154 -5.84 -0.54 -8.13
CA THR A 154 -4.52 -0.43 -7.47
C THR A 154 -3.65 -1.66 -7.66
N GLY A 155 -4.22 -2.84 -7.92
CA GLY A 155 -3.46 -4.10 -7.92
C GLY A 155 -2.35 -4.15 -8.97
N GLY A 156 -2.66 -3.89 -10.25
CA GLY A 156 -1.68 -3.99 -11.34
C GLY A 156 -0.49 -3.06 -11.15
N LEU A 157 -0.77 -1.76 -10.97
CA LEU A 157 0.29 -0.76 -10.78
C LEU A 157 1.01 -0.91 -9.44
N GLY A 158 0.32 -1.29 -8.37
CA GLY A 158 0.97 -1.55 -7.08
C GLY A 158 1.98 -2.68 -7.14
N ALA A 159 1.56 -3.82 -7.69
CA ALA A 159 2.45 -4.97 -7.90
C ALA A 159 3.62 -4.61 -8.84
N HIS A 160 3.34 -3.80 -9.88
CA HIS A 160 4.36 -3.35 -10.83
C HIS A 160 5.47 -2.58 -10.13
N TYR A 161 5.10 -1.50 -9.43
CA TYR A 161 6.07 -0.64 -8.76
C TYR A 161 6.87 -1.40 -7.71
N GLY A 162 6.24 -2.29 -6.93
CA GLY A 162 6.96 -3.08 -5.95
C GLY A 162 7.90 -4.11 -6.55
N ALA A 163 7.50 -4.80 -7.62
CA ALA A 163 8.36 -5.78 -8.29
C ALA A 163 9.55 -5.09 -8.98
N GLU A 164 9.32 -3.97 -9.66
CA GLU A 164 10.38 -3.17 -10.27
C GLU A 164 11.33 -2.61 -9.19
N ARG A 165 10.78 -2.09 -8.09
CA ARG A 165 11.55 -1.57 -6.94
C ARG A 165 12.41 -2.64 -6.28
N LEU A 166 11.94 -3.89 -6.22
CA LEU A 166 12.74 -5.02 -5.72
C LEU A 166 13.88 -5.41 -6.67
N GLY A 167 13.88 -4.94 -7.91
CA GLY A 167 14.85 -5.31 -8.94
C GLY A 167 14.45 -6.57 -9.72
N CYS A 168 13.17 -6.93 -9.74
CA CYS A 168 12.66 -8.00 -10.60
C CYS A 168 12.50 -7.53 -12.05
N THR A 169 12.57 -8.46 -12.99
CA THR A 169 12.10 -8.22 -14.37
C THR A 169 10.59 -8.35 -14.42
N VAL A 170 9.87 -7.24 -14.60
CA VAL A 170 8.41 -7.21 -14.58
C VAL A 170 7.84 -7.63 -15.94
N ILE A 171 6.86 -8.55 -15.94
CA ILE A 171 6.04 -8.92 -17.09
C ILE A 171 4.62 -8.35 -16.86
N PRO A 172 4.27 -7.20 -17.46
CA PRO A 172 3.04 -6.47 -17.16
C PRO A 172 1.85 -6.95 -18.03
N ILE A 173 1.40 -8.19 -17.84
CA ILE A 173 0.39 -8.82 -18.72
C ILE A 173 -1.07 -8.41 -18.43
N SER A 174 -1.36 -7.89 -17.23
CA SER A 174 -2.72 -7.53 -16.78
C SER A 174 -3.65 -8.75 -16.59
N GLY A 175 -4.95 -8.53 -16.37
CA GLY A 175 -5.88 -9.57 -15.84
C GLY A 175 -6.70 -10.38 -16.85
N GLY A 176 -6.41 -10.30 -18.15
CA GLY A 176 -7.20 -10.98 -19.20
C GLY A 176 -6.38 -11.96 -20.06
N MET A 177 -7.00 -12.43 -21.15
CA MET A 177 -6.36 -13.26 -22.18
C MET A 177 -5.71 -14.55 -21.64
N THR A 178 -6.49 -15.45 -21.04
CA THR A 178 -5.99 -16.67 -20.37
C THR A 178 -5.04 -17.50 -21.21
N GLU A 179 -5.33 -17.73 -22.50
CA GLU A 179 -4.45 -18.49 -23.39
C GLU A 179 -3.08 -17.81 -23.54
N ARG A 180 -3.07 -16.48 -23.72
CA ARG A 180 -1.85 -15.69 -23.80
C ARG A 180 -1.07 -15.71 -22.49
N GLN A 181 -1.73 -15.70 -21.34
CA GLN A 181 -1.06 -15.82 -20.03
C GLN A 181 -0.28 -17.13 -19.95
N VAL A 182 -0.94 -18.25 -20.30
CA VAL A 182 -0.29 -19.56 -20.30
C VAL A 182 0.88 -19.60 -21.28
N GLN A 183 0.69 -19.10 -22.50
CA GLN A 183 1.74 -19.01 -23.51
C GLN A 183 2.96 -18.25 -22.96
N LEU A 184 2.77 -17.05 -22.41
CA LEU A 184 3.87 -16.24 -21.89
C LEU A 184 4.51 -16.83 -20.63
N ILE A 185 3.76 -17.54 -19.79
CA ILE A 185 4.36 -18.28 -18.67
C ILE A 185 5.29 -19.38 -19.21
N THR A 186 4.87 -20.11 -20.25
CA THR A 186 5.70 -21.17 -20.87
C THR A 186 6.93 -20.59 -21.56
N ASP A 187 6.77 -19.50 -22.33
CA ASP A 187 7.83 -18.89 -23.13
C ASP A 187 8.82 -18.11 -22.26
N PHE A 188 8.30 -17.26 -21.36
CA PHE A 188 9.12 -16.37 -20.54
C PHE A 188 9.63 -17.04 -19.27
N LYS A 189 9.02 -18.15 -18.81
CA LYS A 189 9.42 -18.89 -17.60
C LYS A 189 9.63 -17.95 -16.39
N PRO A 190 8.61 -17.20 -15.98
CA PRO A 190 8.70 -16.24 -14.88
C PRO A 190 9.12 -16.90 -13.57
#